data_AF-A0A6V7W5V6-F1
#
_entry.id   AF-A0A6V7W5V6-F1
#
_cell.length_a   1.000
_cell.length_b   1.000
_cell.length_c   1.000
_cell.angle_alpha   90.00
_cell.angle_beta   90.00
_cell.angle_gamma   90.00
#
_symmetry.space_group_name_H-M   'P 1'
#
loop_
_entity.id
_entity.type
_entity.pdbx_description
1 polymer ?
#
loop_
_entity_poly.entity_id
_entity_poly.type
_entity_poly.pdbx_seq_one_letter_code
_entity_poly.pdbx_strand_id
1 'polypeptide(L)'
;MNNTTKLPEIFLAYQSSGFQFAIFLPAFCMGLISLFGISMNSSVCYIVVKYWGKYTAMKSKTSILLAINSFCEVLHQIGHLFFLIFTIKGSNFVPAIVAFKYQAIPIFGFFASIFMFASLSLDRVFAIAFPIL
;
A
#
# COMPACT_ATOMS: atom_id res chain seq x y z
N MET A 1 -6.55 -40.30 18.09
CA MET A 1 -7.22 -38.99 17.94
C MET A 1 -7.15 -38.57 16.48
N ASN A 2 -8.21 -38.81 15.72
CA ASN A 2 -8.33 -38.39 14.32
C ASN A 2 -8.69 -36.89 14.30
N ASN A 3 -7.68 -36.02 14.27
CA ASN A 3 -7.87 -34.61 13.97
C ASN A 3 -7.92 -34.41 12.46
N THR A 4 -8.97 -34.91 11.80
CA THR A 4 -9.36 -34.39 10.50
C THR A 4 -10.04 -33.05 10.74
N THR A 5 -9.24 -31.99 10.80
CA THR A 5 -9.75 -30.62 10.63
C THR A 5 -10.41 -30.58 9.25
N LYS A 6 -11.74 -30.69 9.22
CA LYS A 6 -12.50 -30.48 8.00
C LYS A 6 -12.11 -29.11 7.47
N LEU A 7 -11.53 -29.09 6.27
CA LEU A 7 -11.24 -27.83 5.58
C LEU A 7 -12.55 -27.06 5.44
N PRO A 8 -12.54 -25.74 5.65
CA PRO A 8 -13.75 -24.94 5.55
C PRO A 8 -14.38 -25.09 4.16
N GLU A 9 -15.70 -25.14 4.09
CA GLU A 9 -16.45 -25.40 2.84
C GLU A 9 -16.12 -24.38 1.74
N ILE A 10 -15.84 -23.13 2.13
CA ILE A 10 -15.37 -22.07 1.24
C ILE A 10 -14.01 -22.41 0.61
N PHE A 11 -13.09 -23.04 1.35
CA PHE A 11 -11.80 -23.43 0.79
C PHE A 11 -12.00 -24.49 -0.30
N LEU A 12 -12.81 -25.51 -0.02
CA LEU A 12 -13.12 -26.58 -0.96
C LEU A 12 -13.85 -26.07 -2.22
N ALA A 13 -14.76 -25.10 -2.06
CA ALA A 13 -15.51 -24.53 -3.17
C ALA A 13 -14.68 -23.60 -4.09
N TYR A 14 -13.57 -23.04 -3.59
CA TYR A 14 -12.81 -22.01 -4.30
C TYR A 14 -11.37 -22.42 -4.67
N GLN A 15 -10.86 -23.54 -4.14
CA GLN A 15 -9.48 -23.99 -4.38
C GLN A 15 -9.21 -24.38 -5.84
N SER A 16 -10.21 -24.94 -6.52
CA SER A 16 -10.12 -25.42 -7.91
C SER A 16 -11.01 -24.66 -8.89
N SER A 17 -11.68 -23.59 -8.44
CA SER A 17 -12.64 -22.84 -9.26
C SER A 17 -11.99 -21.95 -10.34
N GLY A 18 -10.66 -21.81 -10.31
CA GLY A 18 -9.90 -21.02 -11.29
C GLY A 18 -10.26 -19.53 -11.24
N PHE A 19 -10.37 -18.90 -12.40
CA PHE A 19 -10.68 -17.47 -12.50
C PHE A 19 -12.09 -17.16 -12.01
N GLN A 20 -12.21 -16.19 -11.10
CA GLN A 20 -13.48 -15.74 -10.58
C GLN A 20 -13.66 -14.23 -10.74
N PHE A 21 -14.71 -13.85 -11.46
CA PHE A 21 -15.02 -12.45 -11.73
C PHE A 21 -15.25 -11.63 -10.44
N ALA A 22 -15.84 -12.24 -9.42
CA ALA A 22 -16.11 -11.58 -8.13
C ALA A 22 -14.84 -11.14 -7.39
N ILE A 23 -13.74 -11.87 -7.54
CA ILE A 23 -12.43 -11.53 -6.94
C ILE A 23 -11.63 -10.66 -7.92
N PHE A 24 -11.78 -10.91 -9.21
CA PHE A 24 -11.09 -10.15 -10.26
C PHE A 24 -11.51 -8.69 -10.30
N LEU A 25 -12.81 -8.39 -10.21
CA LEU A 25 -13.31 -7.02 -10.30
C LEU A 25 -12.67 -6.09 -9.25
N PRO A 26 -12.67 -6.41 -7.94
CA PRO A 26 -11.98 -5.58 -6.96
C PRO A 26 -10.46 -5.57 -7.17
N ALA A 27 -9.85 -6.69 -7.55
CA ALA A 27 -8.41 -6.73 -7.83
C ALA A 27 -8.02 -5.80 -9.00
N PHE A 28 -8.85 -5.73 -10.04
CA PHE A 28 -8.66 -4.86 -11.20
C PHE A 28 -8.80 -3.38 -10.82
N CYS A 29 -9.86 -3.03 -10.09
CA CYS A 29 -10.06 -1.66 -9.60
C CYS A 29 -8.88 -1.20 -8.73
N MET A 30 -8.43 -2.04 -7.79
CA MET A 30 -7.27 -1.74 -6.94
C MET A 30 -5.98 -1.66 -7.73
N GLY A 31 -5.82 -2.49 -8.78
CA GLY A 31 -4.68 -2.43 -9.69
C GLY A 31 -4.62 -1.10 -10.46
N LEU A 32 -5.75 -0.58 -10.94
CA LEU A 32 -5.80 0.73 -11.59
C LEU A 32 -5.41 1.85 -10.62
N ILE A 33 -5.97 1.84 -9.40
CA ILE A 33 -5.62 2.82 -8.36
C ILE A 33 -4.12 2.76 -8.05
N SER A 34 -3.57 1.55 -7.95
CA SER A 34 -2.14 1.32 -7.70
C SER A 34 -1.23 1.88 -8.80
N LEU A 35 -1.60 1.74 -10.08
CA LEU A 35 -0.82 2.31 -11.17
C LEU A 35 -0.73 3.84 -11.06
N PHE A 36 -1.86 4.50 -10.80
CA PHE A 36 -1.87 5.95 -10.63
C PHE A 36 -1.13 6.39 -9.37
N GLY A 37 -1.39 5.72 -8.24
CA GLY A 37 -0.79 6.13 -6.99
C GLY A 37 0.72 5.84 -6.93
N ILE A 38 1.24 4.77 -7.56
CA ILE A 38 2.69 4.56 -7.67
C ILE A 38 3.30 5.68 -8.48
N SER A 39 2.72 6.02 -9.63
CA SER A 39 3.24 7.09 -10.50
C SER A 39 3.22 8.46 -9.82
N MET A 40 2.09 8.83 -9.20
CA MET A 40 1.93 10.13 -8.56
C MET A 40 2.78 10.25 -7.29
N ASN A 41 2.80 9.24 -6.42
CA ASN A 41 3.62 9.29 -5.21
C ASN A 41 5.12 9.22 -5.53
N SER A 42 5.54 8.44 -6.53
CA SER A 42 6.93 8.44 -6.98
C SER A 42 7.35 9.81 -7.53
N SER A 43 6.43 10.51 -8.19
CA SER A 43 6.68 11.89 -8.67
C SER A 43 6.91 12.86 -7.52
N VAL A 44 6.15 12.74 -6.42
CA VAL A 44 6.36 13.56 -5.20
C VAL A 44 7.75 13.29 -4.62
N CYS A 45 8.12 12.02 -4.44
CA CYS A 45 9.45 11.65 -3.95
C CYS A 45 10.55 12.22 -4.85
N TYR A 46 10.41 12.08 -6.18
CA TYR A 46 11.36 12.61 -7.16
C TYR A 46 11.52 14.13 -7.06
N ILE A 47 10.41 14.87 -6.99
CA ILE A 47 10.43 16.35 -6.92
C ILE A 47 11.11 16.80 -5.63
N VAL A 48 10.75 16.23 -4.49
CA VAL A 48 11.33 16.61 -3.20
C VAL A 48 12.83 16.34 -3.18
N VAL A 49 13.29 15.19 -3.68
CA VAL A 49 14.72 14.85 -3.73
C VAL A 49 15.47 15.73 -4.73
N LYS A 50 14.97 15.89 -5.96
CA LYS A 50 15.66 16.63 -7.03
C LYS A 50 15.80 18.12 -6.73
N TYR A 51 14.79 18.69 -6.09
CA TYR A 51 14.74 20.12 -5.77
C TYR A 51 15.00 20.41 -4.30
N TRP A 52 15.49 19.41 -3.56
CA TRP A 52 15.93 19.55 -2.19
C TRP A 52 16.96 20.68 -2.08
N GLY A 53 16.73 21.62 -1.16
CA GLY A 53 17.65 22.73 -0.94
C GLY A 53 17.59 23.88 -1.95
N LYS A 54 16.96 23.69 -3.13
CA LYS A 54 16.82 24.74 -4.15
C LYS A 54 15.66 25.70 -3.89
N TYR A 55 14.53 25.17 -3.42
CA TYR A 55 13.36 25.99 -3.08
C TYR A 55 13.09 25.98 -1.59
N THR A 56 12.71 27.14 -1.03
CA THR A 56 12.36 27.29 0.38
C THR A 56 11.24 26.33 0.79
N ALA A 57 10.22 26.15 -0.07
CA ALA A 57 9.13 25.21 0.15
C ALA A 57 9.60 23.75 0.29
N MET A 58 10.70 23.37 -0.38
CA MET A 58 11.23 22.00 -0.34
C MET A 58 12.20 21.78 0.82
N LYS A 59 12.74 22.84 1.45
CA LYS A 59 13.58 22.72 2.66
C LYS A 59 12.80 22.42 3.94
N SER A 60 11.47 22.56 3.92
CA SER A 60 10.63 22.34 5.11
C SER A 60 10.69 20.88 5.57
N LYS A 61 10.66 20.67 6.89
CA LYS A 61 10.51 19.34 7.51
C LYS A 61 9.22 18.65 7.03
N THR A 62 8.16 19.42 6.82
CA THR A 62 6.88 18.89 6.30
C THR A 62 7.03 18.32 4.89
N SER A 63 7.89 18.89 4.05
CA SER A 63 8.15 18.38 2.70
C SER A 63 8.92 17.07 2.72
N ILE A 64 9.81 16.85 3.70
CA ILE A 64 10.44 15.55 3.95
C ILE A 64 9.40 14.53 4.37
N LEU A 65 8.56 14.89 5.34
CA LEU A 65 7.54 13.99 5.88
C LEU A 65 6.56 13.56 4.79
N LEU A 66 6.20 14.49 3.89
CA LEU A 66 5.39 14.21 2.71
C LEU A 66 6.09 13.23 1.76
N ALA A 67 7.38 13.41 1.48
CA ALA A 67 8.13 12.50 0.62
C ALA A 67 8.27 11.10 1.22
N ILE A 68 8.49 11.00 2.54
CA ILE A 68 8.52 9.71 3.25
C ILE A 68 7.15 9.05 3.19
N ASN A 69 6.07 9.79 3.44
CA ASN A 69 4.70 9.27 3.34
C ASN A 69 4.40 8.74 1.93
N SER A 70 4.74 9.52 0.89
CA SER A 70 4.58 9.10 -0.50
C SER A 70 5.40 7.85 -0.83
N PHE A 71 6.60 7.71 -0.29
CA PHE A 71 7.39 6.49 -0.45
C PHE A 71 6.71 5.28 0.22
N CYS A 72 6.17 5.44 1.44
CA CYS A 72 5.41 4.41 2.12
C CYS A 72 4.13 4.00 1.36
N GLU A 73 3.43 4.96 0.75
CA GLU A 73 2.30 4.69 -0.15
C GLU A 73 2.71 3.87 -1.38
N VAL A 74 3.87 4.16 -1.99
CA VAL A 74 4.39 3.35 -3.11
C VAL A 74 4.61 1.90 -2.65
N LEU A 75 5.23 1.69 -1.49
CA LEU A 75 5.43 0.34 -0.95
C LEU A 75 4.11 -0.40 -0.70
N HIS A 76 3.13 0.29 -0.13
CA HIS A 76 1.77 -0.22 0.08
C HIS A 76 1.11 -0.64 -1.24
N GLN A 77 1.16 0.21 -2.25
CA GLN A 77 0.45 -0.01 -3.50
C GLN A 77 0.99 -1.16 -4.36
N ILE A 78 2.27 -1.53 -4.18
CA ILE A 78 2.85 -2.74 -4.78
C ILE A 78 2.04 -3.99 -4.40
N GLY A 79 1.45 -4.05 -3.20
CA GLY A 79 0.61 -5.16 -2.77
C GLY A 79 -0.63 -5.37 -3.64
N HIS A 80 -1.22 -4.29 -4.15
CA HIS A 80 -2.38 -4.37 -5.05
C HIS A 80 -2.02 -4.92 -6.43
N LEU A 81 -0.80 -4.66 -6.92
CA LEU A 81 -0.31 -5.28 -8.16
C LEU A 81 -0.14 -6.79 -8.00
N PHE A 82 0.40 -7.24 -6.85
CA PHE A 82 0.48 -8.67 -6.56
C PHE A 82 -0.91 -9.31 -6.49
N PHE A 83 -1.86 -8.67 -5.80
CA PHE A 83 -3.23 -9.15 -5.73
C PHE A 83 -3.84 -9.36 -7.14
N LEU A 84 -3.71 -8.37 -8.02
CA LEU A 84 -4.15 -8.47 -9.41
C LEU A 84 -3.49 -9.63 -10.17
N ILE A 85 -2.17 -9.79 -10.04
CA ILE A 85 -1.42 -10.87 -10.71
C ILE A 85 -1.90 -12.26 -10.25
N PHE A 86 -2.11 -12.47 -8.95
CA PHE A 86 -2.58 -13.75 -8.43
C PHE A 86 -4.02 -14.06 -8.87
N THR A 87 -4.89 -13.05 -8.92
CA THR A 87 -6.26 -13.23 -9.38
C THR A 87 -6.35 -13.51 -10.89
N ILE A 88 -5.53 -12.85 -11.73
CA ILE A 88 -5.45 -13.15 -13.17
C ILE A 88 -4.96 -14.58 -13.41
N LYS A 89 -4.03 -15.07 -12.59
CA LYS A 89 -3.57 -16.48 -12.62
C LYS A 89 -4.62 -17.49 -12.14
N GLY A 90 -5.79 -17.04 -11.68
CA GLY A 90 -6.85 -17.90 -11.14
C GLY A 90 -6.49 -18.57 -9.82
N SER A 91 -5.50 -18.02 -9.09
CA SER A 91 -5.08 -18.54 -7.78
C SER A 91 -5.88 -17.84 -6.68
N ASN A 92 -6.99 -18.44 -6.25
CA ASN A 92 -7.86 -17.86 -5.22
C ASN A 92 -7.27 -17.99 -3.81
N PHE A 93 -6.43 -18.99 -3.57
CA PHE A 93 -5.73 -19.18 -2.31
C PHE A 93 -4.23 -19.21 -2.53
N VAL A 94 -3.52 -18.39 -1.76
CA VAL A 94 -2.06 -18.31 -1.76
C VAL A 94 -1.55 -18.92 -0.45
N PRO A 95 -0.56 -19.84 -0.49
CA PRO A 95 0.02 -20.40 0.72
C PRO A 95 0.55 -19.30 1.65
N ALA A 96 0.39 -19.46 2.97
CA ALA A 96 0.72 -18.43 3.96
C ALA A 96 2.17 -17.91 3.85
N ILE A 97 3.14 -18.79 3.59
CA ILE A 97 4.55 -18.40 3.42
C ILE A 97 4.76 -17.51 2.18
N VAL A 98 4.04 -17.80 1.10
CA VAL A 98 4.08 -17.02 -0.14
C VAL A 98 3.40 -15.68 0.08
N ALA A 99 2.22 -15.68 0.72
CA ALA A 99 1.50 -14.48 1.07
C ALA A 99 2.35 -13.56 1.97
N PHE A 100 2.98 -14.09 3.02
CA PHE A 100 3.87 -13.33 3.88
C PHE A 100 5.03 -12.69 3.11
N LYS A 101 5.69 -13.45 2.24
CA LYS A 101 6.83 -12.95 1.44
C LYS A 101 6.45 -11.76 0.55
N TYR A 102 5.27 -11.79 -0.07
CA TYR A 102 4.83 -10.71 -0.98
C TYR A 102 4.09 -9.57 -0.27
N GLN A 103 3.45 -9.83 0.86
CA GLN A 103 2.59 -8.87 1.56
C GLN A 103 3.28 -8.17 2.74
N ALA A 104 4.41 -8.70 3.25
CA ALA A 104 5.13 -8.09 4.37
C ALA A 104 5.54 -6.62 4.10
N ILE A 105 6.12 -6.36 2.92
CA ILE A 105 6.56 -5.00 2.54
C ILE A 105 5.35 -4.06 2.34
N PRO A 106 4.29 -4.45 1.58
CA PRO A 106 3.08 -3.63 1.48
C PRO A 106 2.41 -3.30 2.80
N ILE A 107 2.33 -4.28 3.73
CA ILE A 107 1.74 -4.07 5.06
C ILE A 107 2.58 -3.06 5.86
N PHE A 108 3.91 -3.22 5.83
CA PHE A 108 4.80 -2.24 6.46
C PHE A 108 4.59 -0.84 5.88
N GLY A 109 4.54 -0.72 4.55
CA GLY A 109 4.26 0.54 3.86
C GLY A 109 2.94 1.17 4.29
N PHE A 110 1.87 0.37 4.42
CA PHE A 110 0.55 0.83 4.84
C PHE A 110 0.56 1.42 6.26
N PHE A 111 1.08 0.67 7.25
CA PHE A 111 1.15 1.15 8.63
C PHE A 111 2.06 2.36 8.79
N ALA A 112 3.20 2.36 8.09
CA ALA A 112 4.12 3.49 8.08
C ALA A 112 3.46 4.73 7.46
N SER A 113 2.71 4.57 6.36
CA SER A 113 1.98 5.67 5.71
C SER A 113 0.93 6.27 6.67
N ILE A 114 0.10 5.45 7.32
CA ILE A 114 -0.88 5.95 8.28
C ILE A 114 -0.21 6.76 9.40
N PHE A 115 0.89 6.26 9.95
CA PHE A 115 1.62 6.95 11.01
C PHE A 115 2.23 8.28 10.54
N MET A 116 2.82 8.30 9.34
CA MET A 116 3.39 9.50 8.74
C MET A 116 2.30 10.52 8.38
N PHE A 117 1.16 10.08 7.86
CA PHE A 117 0.02 10.93 7.55
C PHE A 117 -0.57 11.56 8.81
N ALA A 118 -0.69 10.79 9.90
CA ALA A 118 -1.09 11.32 11.20
C ALA A 118 -0.10 12.37 11.71
N SER A 119 1.21 12.10 11.61
CA SER A 119 2.26 13.03 12.00
C SER A 119 2.24 14.33 11.18
N LEU A 120 2.00 14.23 9.87
CA LEU A 120 1.88 15.37 8.97
C LEU A 120 0.63 16.21 9.28
N SER A 121 -0.48 15.54 9.62
CA SER A 121 -1.71 16.21 10.03
C SER A 121 -1.53 16.98 11.33
N LEU A 122 -0.84 16.39 12.31
CA LEU A 122 -0.50 17.05 13.57
C LEU A 122 0.45 18.23 13.37
N ASP A 123 1.51 18.07 12.56
CA ASP A 123 2.44 19.16 12.19
C ASP A 123 1.70 20.38 11.65
N ARG A 124 0.71 20.16 10.76
CA ARG A 124 -0.12 21.23 10.20
C ARG A 124 -1.06 21.86 11.22
N VAL A 125 -1.67 21.08 12.10
CA VAL A 125 -2.52 21.61 13.18
C VAL A 125 -1.71 22.46 14.13
N PHE A 126 -0.52 22.03 14.53
CA PHE A 126 0.36 22.81 15.41
C PHE A 126 0.86 24.08 14.75
N ALA A 127 1.25 24.04 13.48
CA ALA A 127 1.69 25.22 12.74
C ALA A 127 0.61 26.32 12.64
N ILE A 128 -0.68 25.93 12.60
CA ILE A 128 -1.80 26.87 12.55
C ILE A 128 -2.22 27.32 13.96
N ALA A 129 -2.27 26.39 14.92
CA ALA A 129 -2.70 26.70 16.29
C ALA A 129 -1.67 27.55 17.05
N PHE A 130 -0.38 27.39 16.76
CA PHE A 130 0.72 28.09 17.42
C PHE A 130 1.70 28.69 16.40
N PRO A 131 1.31 29.76 15.66
CA PRO A 131 2.12 30.33 14.58
C PRO A 131 3.32 31.16 15.05
N ILE A 132 3.53 31.27 16.37
CA ILE A 132 4.45 32.23 17.02
C ILE A 132 5.55 31.51 17.82
N LEU A 133 5.59 30.18 17.79
CA LEU A 133 6.69 29.36 18.31
C LEU A 133 7.73 29.10 17.23
#